data_AF-Q93RJ4-F1
#
_entry.id   AF-Q93RJ4-F1
#
_cell.length_a   1.000
_cell.length_b   1.000
_cell.length_c   1.000
_cell.angle_alpha   90.00
_cell.angle_beta   90.00
_cell.angle_gamma   90.00
#
_symmetry.space_group_name_H-M   'P 1'
#
loop_
_entity.id
_entity.type
_entity.pdbx_description
1 polymer ?
#
loop_
_entity_poly.entity_id
_entity_poly.type
_entity_poly.pdbx_seq_one_letter_code
_entity_poly.pdbx_strand_id
1 'polypeptide(L)'
;AFKTTLTRLMNEYGRKHNFLKNGDSFQGDDVREGLTAVISVYVKNPEFEGQTKSKLGNEEVKEAVNRAMREELKKIFDASPDLVRTILSKIMSTKQAREAARRAREMVRRKNVLQSTTH
;
A
#
# COMPACT_ATOMS: atom_id res chain seq x y z
N ALA A 1 0.89 -1.13 11.43
CA ALA A 1 1.57 -2.42 11.20
C ALA A 1 1.19 -3.02 9.85
N PHE A 2 0.02 -3.69 9.75
CA PHE A 2 -0.39 -4.41 8.54
C PHE A 2 -0.25 -3.63 7.23
N LYS A 3 -0.92 -2.47 7.14
CA LYS A 3 -0.95 -1.63 5.94
C LYS A 3 0.46 -1.23 5.48
N THR A 4 1.31 -0.80 6.41
CA THR A 4 2.69 -0.38 6.15
C THR A 4 3.55 -1.54 5.69
N THR A 5 3.47 -2.68 6.38
CA THR A 5 4.26 -3.87 6.07
C THR A 5 3.90 -4.45 4.70
N LEU A 6 2.61 -4.55 4.39
CA LEU A 6 2.14 -4.97 3.06
C LEU A 6 2.67 -4.05 1.96
N THR A 7 2.56 -2.73 2.15
CA THR A 7 3.05 -1.74 1.18
C THR A 7 4.55 -1.90 0.92
N ARG A 8 5.34 -2.11 1.99
CA ARG A 8 6.78 -2.28 1.89
C ARG A 8 7.16 -3.59 1.17
N LEU A 9 6.46 -4.69 1.47
CA LEU A 9 6.66 -5.97 0.77
C LEU A 9 6.32 -5.85 -0.72
N MET A 10 5.18 -5.24 -1.06
CA MET A 10 4.80 -5.05 -2.47
C MET A 10 5.81 -4.19 -3.24
N ASN A 11 6.39 -3.17 -2.61
CA ASN A 11 7.47 -2.40 -3.23
C ASN A 11 8.77 -3.21 -3.40
N GLU A 12 9.12 -4.07 -2.44
CA GLU A 12 10.28 -4.97 -2.51
C GLU A 12 10.13 -5.95 -3.68
N TYR A 13 8.99 -6.64 -3.77
CA TYR A 13 8.69 -7.55 -4.87
C TYR A 13 8.50 -6.82 -6.21
N GLY A 14 7.92 -5.62 -6.20
CA GLY A 14 7.81 -4.78 -7.38
C GLY A 14 9.15 -4.49 -8.03
N ARG A 15 10.20 -4.26 -7.24
CA ARG A 15 11.58 -4.10 -7.73
C ARG A 15 12.18 -5.43 -8.17
N LYS A 16 12.06 -6.48 -7.36
CA LYS A 16 12.57 -7.83 -7.66
C LYS A 16 12.05 -8.38 -9.00
N HIS A 17 10.80 -8.09 -9.33
CA HIS A 17 10.14 -8.55 -10.56
C HIS A 17 10.11 -7.51 -11.69
N ASN A 18 10.90 -6.43 -11.60
CA ASN A 18 11.03 -5.37 -12.62
C ASN A 18 9.73 -4.61 -12.95
N PHE A 19 8.74 -4.60 -12.05
CA PHE A 19 7.57 -3.73 -12.17
C PHE A 19 7.91 -2.28 -11.82
N LEU A 20 8.78 -2.07 -10.82
CA LEU A 20 9.22 -0.74 -10.40
C LEU A 20 10.63 -0.47 -10.90
N LYS A 21 10.81 0.70 -11.54
CA LYS A 21 12.13 1.24 -11.90
C LYS A 21 12.76 1.98 -10.72
N ASN A 22 14.03 2.33 -10.85
CA ASN A 22 14.74 3.15 -9.86
C ASN A 22 14.02 4.50 -9.65
N GLY A 23 13.81 4.86 -8.39
CA GLY A 23 13.06 6.07 -8.00
C GLY A 23 11.54 5.90 -7.98
N ASP A 24 11.01 4.77 -8.46
CA ASP A 24 9.58 4.52 -8.45
C ASP A 24 9.11 3.74 -7.20
N SER A 25 7.85 3.94 -6.83
CA SER A 25 7.20 3.24 -5.74
C SER A 25 5.68 3.15 -5.91
N PHE A 26 5.11 2.09 -5.33
CA PHE A 26 3.69 2.00 -5.06
C PHE A 26 3.35 2.78 -3.78
N GLN A 27 2.28 3.55 -3.82
CA GLN A 27 1.69 4.10 -2.60
C GLN A 27 0.86 3.03 -1.90
N GLY A 28 0.61 3.24 -0.61
CA GLY A 28 -0.19 2.32 0.17
C GLY A 28 -1.60 2.12 -0.40
N ASP A 29 -2.18 3.16 -1.01
CA ASP A 29 -3.52 3.08 -1.58
C ASP A 29 -3.53 2.26 -2.87
N ASP A 30 -2.50 2.36 -3.72
CA ASP A 30 -2.35 1.48 -4.89
C ASP A 30 -2.37 0.00 -4.49
N VAL A 31 -1.66 -0.30 -3.40
CA VAL A 31 -1.48 -1.66 -2.88
C VAL A 31 -2.77 -2.22 -2.27
N ARG A 32 -3.63 -1.37 -1.71
CA ARG A 32 -4.85 -1.77 -1.00
C ARG A 32 -6.11 -1.65 -1.85
N GLU A 33 -5.99 -1.20 -3.09
CA GLU A 33 -7.13 -1.05 -4.00
C GLU A 33 -7.81 -2.40 -4.27
N GLY A 34 -9.06 -2.50 -3.82
CA GLY A 34 -9.86 -3.74 -3.88
C GLY A 34 -9.28 -4.87 -3.02
N LEU A 35 -8.56 -4.56 -1.94
CA LEU A 35 -8.12 -5.52 -0.94
C LEU A 35 -9.19 -5.68 0.14
N THR A 36 -9.63 -6.91 0.37
CA THR A 36 -10.40 -7.30 1.55
C THR A 36 -9.50 -8.11 2.47
N ALA A 37 -9.39 -7.70 3.72
CA ALA A 37 -8.57 -8.39 4.71
C ALA A 37 -9.26 -8.37 6.09
N VAL A 38 -9.19 -9.49 6.78
CA VAL A 38 -9.60 -9.62 8.18
C VAL A 38 -8.34 -9.84 9.01
N ILE A 39 -8.18 -9.06 10.07
CA ILE A 39 -7.03 -9.15 10.97
C ILE A 39 -7.57 -9.41 12.36
N SER A 40 -7.29 -10.60 12.87
CA SER A 40 -7.60 -10.98 14.24
C SER A 40 -6.30 -11.17 15.00
N VAL A 41 -6.19 -10.56 16.18
CA VAL A 41 -5.04 -10.68 17.06
C VAL A 41 -5.53 -10.99 18.46
N TYR A 42 -4.86 -11.91 19.13
CA TYR A 42 -5.07 -12.19 20.54
C TYR A 42 -4.00 -11.45 21.35
N VAL A 43 -4.43 -10.68 22.35
CA VAL A 43 -3.56 -9.86 23.20
C VAL A 43 -3.94 -10.10 24.64
N LYS A 44 -2.97 -10.50 25.47
CA LYS A 44 -3.22 -10.85 26.88
C LYS A 44 -3.67 -9.63 27.70
N ASN A 45 -2.98 -8.50 27.51
CA ASN A 45 -3.25 -7.24 28.21
C ASN A 45 -3.49 -6.12 27.17
N PRO A 46 -4.71 -5.98 26.64
CA PRO A 46 -4.97 -5.02 25.58
C PRO A 46 -5.07 -3.58 26.13
N GLU A 47 -4.36 -2.68 25.49
CA GLU A 47 -4.40 -1.24 25.72
C GLU A 47 -5.15 -0.58 24.56
N PHE A 48 -6.19 0.19 24.85
CA PHE A 48 -6.95 0.90 23.83
C PHE A 48 -6.88 2.41 24.04
N GLU A 49 -6.79 3.15 22.94
CA GLU A 49 -6.96 4.60 22.96
C GLU A 49 -8.45 4.93 23.13
N GLY A 50 -8.81 5.45 24.30
CA GLY A 50 -10.16 5.89 24.63
C GLY A 50 -11.15 4.77 24.92
N GLN A 51 -12.32 5.15 25.43
CA GLN A 51 -13.33 4.23 25.95
C GLN A 51 -13.98 3.35 24.87
N THR A 52 -14.04 3.80 23.62
CA THR A 52 -14.72 3.08 22.52
C THR A 52 -13.93 1.88 21.98
N LYS A 53 -12.73 1.62 22.51
CA LYS A 53 -11.82 0.55 22.03
C LYS A 53 -11.57 0.61 20.51
N SER A 54 -11.64 1.81 19.94
CA SER A 54 -11.58 2.04 18.49
C SER A 54 -10.16 1.88 17.92
N LYS A 55 -9.13 2.01 18.76
CA LYS A 55 -7.73 1.88 18.36
C LYS A 55 -6.93 1.16 19.43
N LEU A 56 -6.24 0.10 19.01
CA LEU A 56 -5.34 -0.69 19.85
C LEU A 56 -3.97 0.00 19.95
N GLY A 57 -3.50 0.23 21.17
CA GLY A 57 -2.27 0.95 21.50
C GLY A 57 -1.03 0.06 21.69
N ASN A 58 -1.19 -1.26 21.92
CA ASN A 58 -0.07 -2.18 22.16
C ASN A 58 0.95 -2.15 21.02
N GLU A 59 2.16 -1.64 21.29
CA GLU A 59 3.24 -1.62 20.31
C GLU A 59 3.76 -3.04 20.01
N GLU A 60 3.75 -3.96 20.99
CA GLU A 60 4.18 -5.35 20.76
C GLU A 60 3.32 -6.07 19.71
N VAL A 61 2.03 -5.71 19.62
CA VAL A 61 1.13 -6.25 18.61
C VAL A 61 1.51 -5.78 17.21
N LYS A 62 1.96 -4.52 17.08
CA LYS A 62 2.43 -4.02 15.78
C LYS A 62 3.66 -4.79 15.31
N GLU A 63 4.60 -5.06 16.20
CA GLU A 63 5.79 -5.85 15.89
C GLU A 63 5.43 -7.29 15.53
N ALA A 64 4.58 -7.93 16.33
CA ALA A 64 4.11 -9.30 16.08
C ALA A 64 3.44 -9.45 14.70
N VAL A 65 2.52 -8.54 14.36
CA VAL A 65 1.86 -8.53 13.04
C VAL A 65 2.88 -8.30 11.92
N ASN A 66 3.82 -7.37 12.11
CA ASN A 66 4.84 -7.10 11.09
C ASN A 66 5.73 -8.31 10.81
N ARG A 67 6.16 -9.03 11.85
CA ARG A 67 6.98 -10.23 11.74
C ARG A 67 6.22 -11.36 11.04
N ALA A 68 5.03 -11.69 11.55
CA ALA A 68 4.20 -12.75 10.97
C ALA A 68 3.89 -12.51 9.49
N MET A 69 3.52 -11.28 9.13
CA MET A 69 3.27 -10.94 7.73
C MET A 69 4.51 -11.10 6.85
N ARG A 70 5.68 -10.64 7.32
CA ARG A 70 6.91 -10.74 6.53
C ARG A 70 7.33 -12.18 6.32
N GLU A 71 7.20 -13.02 7.33
CA GLU A 71 7.59 -14.43 7.22
C GLU A 71 6.63 -15.18 6.31
N GLU A 72 5.32 -15.11 6.57
CA GLU A 72 4.34 -15.93 5.86
C GLU A 72 4.05 -15.43 4.44
N LEU A 73 3.92 -14.11 4.22
CA LEU A 73 3.72 -13.60 2.86
C LEU A 73 4.97 -13.82 2.00
N LYS A 74 6.17 -13.68 2.57
CA LYS A 74 7.40 -13.95 1.82
C LYS A 74 7.49 -15.41 1.40
N LYS A 75 7.14 -16.36 2.29
CA LYS A 75 7.06 -17.78 1.95
C LYS A 75 6.09 -18.02 0.79
N ILE A 76 4.87 -17.48 0.86
CA ILE A 76 3.86 -17.64 -0.19
C ILE A 76 4.34 -17.02 -1.52
N PHE A 77 4.91 -15.82 -1.47
CA PHE A 77 5.33 -15.10 -2.67
C PHE A 77 6.57 -15.72 -3.33
N ASP A 78 7.53 -16.19 -2.54
CA ASP A 78 8.71 -16.89 -3.06
C ASP A 78 8.34 -18.27 -3.63
N ALA A 79 7.32 -18.94 -3.08
CA ALA A 79 6.81 -20.21 -3.60
C ALA A 79 5.98 -20.07 -4.88
N SER A 80 5.32 -18.93 -5.08
CA SER A 80 4.38 -18.71 -6.20
C SER A 80 4.66 -17.42 -6.97
N PRO A 81 5.72 -17.37 -7.83
CA PRO A 81 6.08 -16.17 -8.58
C PRO A 81 4.97 -15.65 -9.51
N ASP A 82 4.15 -16.52 -10.07
CA ASP A 82 3.06 -16.13 -10.97
C ASP A 82 1.95 -15.37 -10.24
N LEU A 83 1.58 -15.85 -9.04
CA LEU A 83 0.64 -15.14 -8.16
C LEU A 83 1.15 -13.73 -7.84
N VAL A 84 2.44 -13.60 -7.53
CA VAL A 84 3.07 -12.31 -7.24
C VAL A 84 2.98 -11.38 -8.46
N ARG A 85 3.31 -11.88 -9.66
CA ARG A 85 3.21 -11.08 -10.89
C ARG A 85 1.78 -10.62 -11.16
N THR A 86 0.78 -11.48 -10.94
CA THR A 86 -0.64 -11.11 -11.11
C THR A 86 -1.02 -9.99 -10.14
N ILE A 87 -0.66 -10.11 -8.86
CA ILE A 87 -0.92 -9.08 -7.85
C ILE A 87 -0.21 -7.77 -8.21
N LEU A 88 1.08 -7.82 -8.55
CA LEU A 88 1.87 -6.64 -8.93
C LEU A 88 1.32 -5.95 -10.18
N SER A 89 0.82 -6.72 -11.16
CA SER A 89 0.20 -6.19 -12.37
C SER A 89 -1.06 -5.39 -12.05
N LYS A 90 -1.91 -5.90 -11.14
CA LYS A 90 -3.09 -5.18 -10.66
C LYS A 90 -2.68 -3.86 -9.98
N ILE A 91 -1.72 -3.90 -9.07
CA ILE A 91 -1.23 -2.71 -8.35
C ILE A 91 -0.64 -1.69 -9.34
N MET A 92 0.10 -2.14 -10.35
CA MET A 92 0.66 -1.27 -11.39
C MET A 92 -0.44 -0.57 -12.19
N SER A 93 -1.50 -1.29 -12.58
CA SER A 93 -2.65 -0.70 -13.25
C SER A 93 -3.29 0.41 -12.42
N THR A 94 -3.48 0.17 -11.11
CA THR A 94 -4.01 1.20 -10.19
C THR A 94 -3.10 2.41 -10.11
N LYS A 95 -1.79 2.20 -9.96
CA LYS A 95 -0.79 3.29 -9.93
C LYS A 95 -0.85 4.14 -11.20
N GLN A 96 -0.90 3.52 -12.38
CA GLN A 96 -0.98 4.20 -13.66
C GLN A 96 -2.28 5.02 -13.79
N ALA A 97 -3.42 4.45 -13.39
CA ALA A 97 -4.70 5.15 -13.39
C ALA A 97 -4.66 6.40 -12.50
N ARG A 98 -4.13 6.28 -11.29
CA ARG A 98 -3.94 7.42 -10.38
C ARG A 98 -3.05 8.50 -10.99
N GLU A 99 -1.91 8.12 -11.58
CA GLU A 99 -1.00 9.08 -12.20
C GLU A 99 -1.62 9.77 -13.42
N ALA A 100 -2.36 9.05 -14.26
CA ALA A 100 -3.09 9.61 -15.38
C ALA A 100 -4.13 10.64 -14.89
N ALA A 101 -4.91 10.29 -13.86
CA ALA A 101 -5.87 11.21 -13.25
C ALA A 101 -5.20 12.46 -12.67
N ARG A 102 -4.04 12.31 -12.01
CA ARG A 102 -3.26 13.45 -11.50
C ARG A 102 -2.80 14.37 -12.62
N ARG A 103 -2.20 13.82 -13.68
CA ARG A 103 -1.73 14.59 -14.84
C ARG A 103 -2.88 15.33 -15.53
N ALA A 104 -4.03 14.68 -15.70
CA ALA A 104 -5.21 15.31 -16.28
C ALA A 104 -5.68 16.54 -15.47
N ARG A 105 -5.76 16.41 -14.14
CA ARG A 105 -6.14 17.52 -13.25
C ARG A 105 -5.13 18.67 -13.30
N GLU A 106 -3.84 18.36 -13.31
CA GLU A 106 -2.77 19.37 -13.40
C GLU A 106 -2.81 20.14 -14.72
N MET A 107 -3.07 19.47 -15.85
CA MET A 107 -3.21 20.13 -17.16
C MET A 107 -4.39 21.11 -17.18
N VAL A 108 -5.55 20.72 -16.64
CA VAL A 108 -6.73 21.61 -16.53
C VAL A 108 -6.41 22.81 -15.64
N ARG A 109 -5.78 22.58 -14.48
CA ARG A 109 -5.42 23.67 -13.56
C ARG A 109 -4.45 24.67 -14.19
N ARG A 110 -3.43 24.20 -14.93
CA ARG A 110 -2.46 25.07 -15.63
C ARG A 110 -3.13 25.94 -16.71
N LYS A 111 -4.07 25.37 -17.48
CA LYS A 111 -4.84 26.13 -18.48
C LYS A 111 -5.63 27.27 -17.84
N ASN A 112 -6.29 27.01 -16.71
CA ASN A 112 -7.08 28.02 -16.00
C ASN A 112 -6.21 29.15 -15.41
N VAL A 113 -5.01 28.83 -14.90
CA VAL A 113 -4.07 29.82 -14.36
C VAL A 113 -3.55 30.75 -15.46
N LEU A 114 -3.17 30.20 -16.63
CA LEU A 114 -2.72 31.00 -17.78
C LEU A 114 -3.81 31.94 -18.32
N GLN A 115 -5.07 31.49 -18.34
CA GLN A 115 -6.20 32.33 -18.73
C GLN A 115 -6.48 33.45 -17.71
N SER A 116 -6.27 33.20 -16.42
CA SER A 116 -6.51 34.19 -15.36
C SER A 116 -5.42 35.29 -15.28
N THR A 117 -4.23 35.07 -15.84
CA THR A 117 -3.12 36.06 -15.84
C THR A 117 -3.07 36.93 -17.09
N THR A 118 -4.01 36.78 -18.03
CA THR A 118 -4.02 37.51 -19.32
C THR A 118 -5.08 38.63 -19.36
N HIS A 119 -5.55 39.10 -18.20
CA HIS A 119 -6.46 40.25 -18.09
C HIS A 119 -5.91 41.31 -17.15
#